data_AF-A0A520FIR9-F1
#
_entry.id   AF-A0A520FIR9-F1
#
_cell.length_a   1.000
_cell.length_b   1.000
_cell.length_c   1.000
_cell.angle_alpha   90.00
_cell.angle_beta   90.00
_cell.angle_gamma   90.00
#
_symmetry.space_group_name_H-M   'P 1'
#
loop_
_entity.id
_entity.type
_entity.pdbx_description
1 polymer ?
#
loop_
_entity_poly.entity_id
_entity_poly.type
_entity_poly.pdbx_seq_one_letter_code
_entity_poly.pdbx_strand_id
1 'polypeptide(L)' 'SNDGDYSNPEFDRLLRASAGEVDPDKAQDLLNQAQEVLLRDLPAVPTWYRNAASGWSENVSNVVIDWKGIPMYSDIERN' A
#
# COMPACT_ATOMS: atom_id res chain seq x y z
N SER A 1 -6.14 -4.50 -10.49
CA SER A 1 -6.35 -3.85 -11.79
C SER A 1 -5.09 -3.11 -12.17
N ASN A 2 -4.83 -2.95 -13.46
CA ASN A 2 -3.77 -2.10 -14.01
C ASN A 2 -4.44 -1.19 -15.04
N ASP A 3 -4.99 -0.06 -14.60
CA ASP A 3 -5.88 0.76 -15.42
C ASP A 3 -5.13 1.58 -16.50
N GLY A 4 -3.80 1.64 -16.42
CA GLY A 4 -2.94 2.29 -17.41
C GLY A 4 -2.32 1.34 -18.43
N ASP A 5 -2.66 0.05 -18.40
CA ASP A 5 -2.11 -1.02 -19.27
C ASP A 5 -0.58 -1.08 -19.32
N TYR A 6 0.10 -0.55 -18.29
CA TYR A 6 1.56 -0.47 -18.24
C TYR A 6 2.19 -1.84 -18.02
N SER A 7 3.24 -2.16 -18.77
CA SER A 7 4.00 -3.41 -18.63
C SER A 7 5.48 -3.14 -18.87
N ASN A 8 6.33 -3.52 -17.91
CA ASN A 8 7.77 -3.39 -18.02
C ASN A 8 8.46 -4.64 -17.44
N PRO A 9 9.18 -5.43 -18.25
CA PRO A 9 9.77 -6.69 -17.81
C PRO A 9 10.86 -6.52 -16.74
N GLU A 10 11.53 -5.37 -16.69
CA GLU A 10 12.54 -5.08 -15.67
C GLU A 10 11.88 -4.81 -14.32
N PHE A 11 10.80 -4.02 -14.31
CA PHE A 11 9.98 -3.80 -13.11
C PHE A 11 9.48 -5.14 -12.54
N ASP A 12 8.93 -5.99 -13.39
CA ASP A 12 8.45 -7.31 -12.99
C ASP A 12 9.56 -8.23 -12.46
N ARG A 13 10.77 -8.15 -13.04
CA ARG A 13 11.93 -8.90 -12.59
C ARG A 13 12.36 -8.47 -11.18
N LEU A 14 12.40 -7.17 -10.91
CA LEU A 14 12.75 -6.62 -9.60
C LEU A 14 11.72 -6.99 -8.54
N LEU A 15 10.42 -6.94 -8.86
CA LEU A 15 9.37 -7.40 -7.96
C LEU A 15 9.50 -8.89 -7.61
N ARG A 16 9.73 -9.75 -8.61
CA ARG A 16 9.95 -11.19 -8.39
C ARG A 16 11.19 -11.46 -7.55
N ALA A 17 12.28 -10.73 -7.76
CA ALA A 17 13.50 -10.86 -6.97
C ALA A 17 13.26 -10.45 -5.51
N SER A 18 12.60 -9.32 -5.27
CA SER A 18 12.27 -8.86 -3.91
C SER A 18 11.38 -9.85 -3.17
N ALA A 19 10.35 -10.39 -3.83
CA ALA A 19 9.46 -11.38 -3.24
C ALA A 19 10.13 -12.72 -2.90
N GLY A 20 11.27 -13.04 -3.55
CA GLY A 20 12.07 -14.24 -3.28
C GLY A 20 13.21 -14.02 -2.29
N GLU A 21 13.47 -12.79 -1.86
CA GLU A 21 14.55 -12.44 -0.93
C GLU A 21 14.09 -12.64 0.52
N VAL A 22 14.97 -13.22 1.35
CA VAL A 22 14.69 -13.55 2.75
C VAL A 22 15.21 -12.49 3.71
N ASP A 23 16.17 -11.69 3.27
CA ASP A 23 16.70 -10.54 4.00
C ASP A 23 15.82 -9.30 3.74
N PRO A 24 15.09 -8.78 4.75
CA PRO A 24 14.18 -7.65 4.57
C PRO A 24 14.85 -6.39 4.02
N ASP A 25 16.10 -6.12 4.39
CA ASP A 25 16.81 -4.92 3.94
C ASP A 25 17.15 -5.03 2.46
N LYS A 26 17.60 -6.21 2.02
CA LYS A 26 17.85 -6.49 0.59
C LYS A 26 16.57 -6.50 -0.24
N ALA A 27 15.48 -7.02 0.32
CA ALA A 27 14.17 -7.01 -0.34
C ALA A 27 13.69 -5.56 -0.55
N GLN A 28 13.93 -4.67 0.43
CA GLN A 28 13.62 -3.25 0.34
C GLN A 28 14.49 -2.54 -0.71
N ASP A 29 15.78 -2.84 -0.81
CA ASP A 29 16.65 -2.27 -1.85
C ASP A 29 16.17 -2.63 -3.26
N LEU A 30 15.70 -3.85 -3.47
CA LEU A 30 15.10 -4.28 -4.74
C LEU A 30 13.79 -3.53 -5.04
N LEU A 31 12.96 -3.26 -4.01
CA LEU A 31 11.75 -2.44 -4.17
C LEU A 31 12.08 -0.98 -4.49
N ASN A 32 13.17 -0.43 -3.94
CA ASN A 32 13.63 0.92 -4.26
C ASN A 32 14.03 1.01 -5.74
N GLN A 33 14.77 0.02 -6.25
CA GLN A 33 15.11 -0.07 -7.68
C GLN A 33 13.87 -0.20 -8.57
N ALA A 34 12.87 -0.99 -8.15
CA ALA A 34 11.61 -1.10 -8.88
C ALA A 34 10.87 0.24 -8.94
N GLN A 35 10.86 1.01 -7.85
CA GLN A 35 10.28 2.35 -7.81
C GLN A 35 11.03 3.34 -8.70
N GLU A 36 12.37 3.24 -8.83
CA GLU A 36 13.12 4.07 -9.78
C GLU A 36 12.66 3.88 -11.24
N VAL A 37 12.33 2.63 -11.63
CA VAL A 37 11.75 2.36 -12.95
C VAL A 37 10.43 3.11 -13.11
N LEU A 38 9.54 3.05 -12.12
CA LEU A 38 8.26 3.77 -12.15
C LEU A 38 8.43 5.30 -12.16
N LEU A 39 9.44 5.83 -11.47
CA LEU A 39 9.74 7.27 -11.48
C LEU A 39 10.27 7.76 -12.82
N ARG A 40 10.93 6.90 -13.60
CA ARG A 40 11.39 7.23 -14.97
C ARG A 40 10.26 7.11 -15.98
N ASP A 41 9.46 6.06 -15.87
CA ASP A 41 8.43 5.74 -16.86
C ASP A 41 7.11 6.49 -16.61
N LEU A 42 6.87 6.95 -15.37
CA LEU A 42 5.67 7.67 -14.92
C LEU A 42 4.35 7.10 -15.47
N PRO A 43 4.08 5.77 -15.34
CA PRO A 43 2.85 5.17 -15.85
C PRO A 43 1.58 5.68 -15.15
N ALA A 44 1.75 6.25 -13.96
CA ALA A 44 0.76 7.06 -13.26
C ALA A 44 1.49 8.20 -12.54
N VAL A 45 0.79 9.31 -12.31
CA VAL A 45 1.32 10.44 -11.53
C VAL A 45 0.90 10.28 -10.06
N PRO A 46 1.80 9.90 -9.15
CA PRO A 46 1.48 9.85 -7.72
C PRO A 46 1.27 11.28 -7.20
N THR A 47 0.23 11.48 -6.39
CA THR A 47 -0.15 12.82 -5.90
C THR A 47 0.04 12.99 -4.40
N TRP A 48 -0.66 12.21 -3.57
CA TRP A 48 -0.55 12.24 -2.11
C TRP A 48 -0.98 10.91 -1.47
N TYR A 49 -0.48 10.66 -0.26
CA TYR A 49 -1.04 9.64 0.64
C TYR A 49 -2.16 10.27 1.47
N ARG A 50 -3.23 9.51 1.73
CA ARG A 50 -4.35 9.99 2.53
C ARG A 50 -4.06 9.81 4.02
N ASN A 51 -4.36 10.83 4.82
CA ASN A 51 -4.53 10.68 6.25
C ASN A 51 -5.90 10.06 6.53
N ALA A 52 -5.97 9.12 7.47
CA ALA A 52 -7.25 8.58 7.92
C ALA A 52 -7.99 9.65 8.75
N ALA A 53 -9.19 10.03 8.29
CA ALA A 53 -10.13 10.83 9.05
C ALA A 53 -11.40 10.00 9.25
N SER A 54 -11.72 9.68 10.49
CA SER A 54 -12.83 8.80 10.84
C SER A 54 -13.73 9.45 11.89
N GLY A 55 -15.03 9.14 11.84
CA GLY A 55 -16.01 9.57 12.83
C GLY A 55 -17.00 8.46 13.11
N TRP A 56 -17.49 8.39 14.35
CA TRP A 56 -18.47 7.41 14.80
C TRP A 56 -19.42 8.04 15.81
N SER A 57 -20.56 7.39 16.04
CA SER A 57 -21.58 7.85 17.00
C SER A 57 -21.13 7.60 18.45
N GLU A 58 -21.58 8.43 19.39
CA GLU A 58 -21.46 8.15 20.83
C GLU A 58 -22.24 6.90 21.30
N ASN A 59 -23.02 6.26 20.43
CA ASN A 59 -23.74 5.02 20.72
C ASN A 59 -22.91 3.74 20.49
N VAL A 60 -21.65 3.87 20.06
CA VAL A 60 -20.74 2.74 19.88
C VAL A 60 -19.43 2.98 20.64
N SER A 61 -18.75 1.88 20.96
CA SER A 61 -17.42 1.88 21.58
C SER A 61 -16.48 0.91 20.86
N ASN A 62 -15.23 0.88 21.31
CA ASN A 62 -14.16 0.03 20.76
C ASN A 62 -13.91 0.20 19.24
N VAL A 63 -14.08 1.44 18.72
CA VAL A 63 -13.79 1.74 17.32
C VAL A 63 -12.28 1.91 17.13
N VAL A 64 -11.64 0.89 16.54
CA VAL A 64 -10.23 0.91 16.13
C VAL A 64 -10.14 1.17 14.64
N ILE A 65 -9.35 2.16 14.22
CA ILE A 65 -9.06 2.41 12.80
C ILE A 65 -7.79 1.65 12.42
N ASP A 66 -7.89 0.76 11.44
CA ASP A 66 -6.77 -0.06 10.98
C ASP A 66 -5.74 0.76 10.18
N TRP A 67 -4.65 0.10 9.80
CA TRP A 67 -3.56 0.72 9.03
C TRP A 67 -3.99 1.18 7.62
N LYS A 68 -5.14 0.70 7.10
CA LYS A 68 -5.72 1.15 5.83
C LYS A 68 -6.63 2.37 6.00
N GLY A 69 -6.86 2.81 7.24
CA GLY A 69 -7.78 3.88 7.57
C GLY A 69 -9.24 3.45 7.63
N ILE A 70 -9.52 2.15 7.83
CA ILE A 70 -10.87 1.58 7.86
C ILE A 70 -11.17 1.11 9.30
N PRO A 71 -12.40 1.30 9.82
CA PRO A 71 -12.78 0.73 11.11
C PRO A 71 -12.68 -0.80 11.11
N MET A 72 -12.12 -1.36 12.18
CA MET A 72 -12.17 -2.79 12.46
C MET A 72 -13.60 -3.18 12.87
N TYR A 73 -14.47 -3.42 11.88
CA TYR A 73 -15.90 -3.63 12.10
C TYR A 73 -16.23 -4.77 13.07
N SER A 74 -15.39 -5.82 13.11
CA SER A 74 -15.55 -6.95 14.02
C SER A 74 -15.46 -6.57 15.50
N ASP A 75 -14.78 -5.46 15.80
CA ASP A 75 -14.41 -5.08 17.15
C ASP A 75 -15.36 -4.02 17.72
N ILE A 76 -16.21 -3.42 16.88
CA ILE A 76 -17.13 -2.35 17.26
C ILE A 76 -18.26 -2.91 18.13
N GLU A 77 -18.46 -2.30 19.28
CA GLU A 77 -19.52 -2.66 20.22
C GLU A 77 -20.61 -1.59 20.26
N ARG A 78 -21.86 -2.03 20.45
CA ARG A 78 -22.95 -1.11 20.76
C ARG A 78 -22.93 -0.83 22.26
N ASN A 79 -23.03 0.45 22.62
CA ASN A 79 -23.20 0.87 24.00
C ASN A 79 -24.55 0.41 24.59
#